data_AF-A0A0D6AFE4-F1
#
_entry.id   AF-A0A0D6AFE4-F1
#
_cell.length_a   1.000
_cell.length_b   1.000
_cell.length_c   1.000
_cell.angle_alpha   90.00
_cell.angle_beta   90.00
_cell.angle_gamma   90.00
#
_symmetry.space_group_name_H-M   'P 1'
#
loop_
_entity.id
_entity.type
_entity.pdbx_description
1 polymer ?
#
loop_
_entity_poly.entity_id
_entity_poly.type
_entity_poly.pdbx_seq_one_letter_code
_entity_poly.pdbx_strand_id
1 'polypeptide(L)'
;MKIKDRFRIAINTFINPEKSIKQVIQLKEKEPSKVYDNQLLADKNILITGAGKSIAIEMAKQGGNIYFMDKDKVKMSTIRVRIRELFHQI
;
A
#
# COMPACT_ATOMS: atom_id res chain seq x y z
N MET A 1 32.21 -2.91 8.92
CA MET A 1 31.74 -3.71 7.77
C MET A 1 32.09 -2.96 6.49
N LYS A 2 32.80 -3.58 5.53
CA LYS A 2 33.34 -2.87 4.35
C LYS A 2 32.25 -2.74 3.27
N ILE A 3 32.37 -1.73 2.39
CA ILE A 3 31.33 -1.42 1.38
C ILE A 3 31.05 -2.61 0.45
N LYS A 4 32.09 -3.40 0.13
CA LYS A 4 32.02 -4.58 -0.74
C LYS A 4 31.10 -5.67 -0.17
N ASP A 5 31.07 -5.81 1.15
CA ASP A 5 30.23 -6.80 1.82
C ASP A 5 28.74 -6.43 1.71
N ARG A 6 28.43 -5.13 1.75
CA ARG A 6 27.06 -4.60 1.59
C ARG A 6 26.50 -4.87 0.20
N PHE A 7 27.30 -4.61 -0.84
CA PHE A 7 26.91 -4.88 -2.22
C PHE A 7 26.68 -6.36 -2.48
N ARG A 8 27.54 -7.22 -1.95
CA ARG A 8 27.42 -8.67 -2.11
C ARG A 8 26.14 -9.21 -1.47
N ILE A 9 25.77 -8.71 -0.29
CA ILE A 9 24.52 -9.08 0.39
C ILE A 9 23.31 -8.64 -0.45
N ALA A 10 23.29 -7.39 -0.92
CA ALA A 10 22.18 -6.86 -1.72
C ALA A 10 21.98 -7.63 -3.03
N ILE A 11 23.07 -7.98 -3.74
CA ILE A 11 23.02 -8.75 -4.98
C ILE A 11 22.53 -10.18 -4.71
N ASN A 12 23.01 -10.83 -3.63
CA ASN A 12 22.55 -12.16 -3.27
C ASN A 12 21.06 -12.19 -2.88
N THR A 13 20.56 -11.15 -2.21
CA THR A 13 19.13 -10.98 -1.89
C THR A 13 18.29 -10.74 -3.14
N PHE A 14 18.83 -10.05 -4.15
CA PHE A 14 18.15 -9.83 -5.43
C PHE A 14 18.03 -11.11 -6.27
N ILE A 15 19.07 -11.94 -6.29
CA ILE A 15 19.13 -13.16 -7.12
C ILE A 15 18.36 -14.33 -6.47
N ASN A 16 18.36 -14.45 -5.15
CA ASN A 16 17.70 -15.53 -4.43
C ASN A 16 16.74 -14.98 -3.35
N PRO A 17 15.57 -14.44 -3.75
CA PRO A 17 14.64 -13.84 -2.81
C PRO A 17 14.12 -14.82 -1.76
N GLU A 18 14.02 -16.12 -2.09
CA GLU A 18 13.46 -17.13 -1.16
C GLU A 18 14.33 -17.42 0.07
N LYS A 19 15.66 -17.24 -0.03
CA LYS A 19 16.56 -17.50 1.12
C LYS A 19 16.57 -16.39 2.16
N SER A 20 16.06 -15.18 1.86
CA SER A 20 15.96 -14.10 2.85
C SER A 20 14.61 -14.02 3.56
N ILE A 21 13.62 -14.84 3.16
CA ILE A 21 12.25 -14.81 3.72
C ILE A 21 12.16 -15.53 5.09
N LYS A 22 13.23 -16.21 5.53
CA LYS A 22 13.29 -16.83 6.87
C LYS A 22 13.49 -15.84 8.03
N GLN A 23 13.44 -14.53 7.81
CA GLN A 23 13.09 -13.62 8.89
C GLN A 23 11.57 -13.55 9.00
N VAL A 24 11.09 -14.41 9.91
CA VAL A 24 9.76 -14.44 10.51
C VAL A 24 9.43 -13.05 11.07
N ILE A 25 9.06 -12.13 10.19
CA ILE A 25 8.17 -11.04 10.58
C ILE A 25 6.80 -11.69 10.53
N GLN A 26 6.40 -12.31 11.64
CA GLN A 26 4.99 -12.44 11.96
C GLN A 26 4.46 -11.00 12.01
N LEU A 27 4.08 -10.47 10.84
CA LEU A 27 3.13 -9.39 10.73
C LEU A 27 1.86 -10.00 11.29
N LYS A 28 1.73 -9.92 12.62
CA LYS A 28 0.44 -10.07 13.27
C LYS A 28 -0.40 -9.01 12.58
N GLU A 29 -1.27 -9.43 11.67
CA GLU A 29 -2.33 -8.59 11.13
C GLU A 29 -3.14 -8.15 12.34
N LYS A 30 -2.68 -7.08 12.99
CA LYS A 30 -3.46 -6.41 14.00
C LYS A 30 -4.59 -5.83 13.18
N GLU A 31 -5.76 -6.46 13.29
CA GLU A 31 -6.96 -5.91 12.69
C GLU A 31 -6.99 -4.43 13.04
N PRO A 32 -7.10 -3.54 12.02
CA PRO A 32 -7.06 -2.12 12.27
C PRO A 32 -8.09 -1.81 13.34
N SER A 33 -7.64 -1.22 14.45
CA SER A 33 -8.52 -0.82 15.55
C SER A 33 -9.67 -0.02 14.96
N LYS A 34 -10.90 -0.51 15.12
CA LYS A 34 -12.12 0.18 14.66
C LYS A 34 -12.19 1.54 15.34
N VAL A 35 -11.75 2.58 14.65
CA VAL A 35 -11.98 3.98 15.01
C VAL A 35 -13.29 4.38 14.34
N TYR A 36 -14.29 4.69 15.17
CA TYR A 36 -15.68 4.89 14.72
C TYR A 36 -15.90 6.21 13.96
N ASP A 37 -15.02 7.20 14.13
CA ASP A 37 -15.00 8.47 13.38
C ASP A 37 -13.69 8.60 12.58
N ASN A 38 -13.52 7.77 11.56
CA ASN A 38 -12.29 7.76 10.75
C ASN A 38 -12.31 8.78 9.61
N GLN A 39 -13.11 9.83 9.68
CA GLN A 39 -13.16 10.91 8.66
C GLN A 39 -11.99 11.91 8.77
N LEU A 40 -10.82 11.46 9.21
CA LEU A 40 -9.62 12.30 9.39
C LEU A 40 -9.22 13.05 8.12
N LEU A 41 -9.58 12.48 6.97
CA LEU A 41 -9.21 13.00 5.65
C LEU A 41 -10.42 13.54 4.88
N ALA A 42 -11.55 13.75 5.55
CA ALA A 42 -12.71 14.40 4.94
C ALA A 42 -12.33 15.74 4.30
N ASP A 43 -12.88 15.97 3.11
CA ASP A 43 -12.69 17.17 2.29
C ASP A 43 -11.22 17.44 1.87
N LYS A 44 -10.32 16.46 2.03
CA LYS A 44 -8.93 16.58 1.56
C LYS A 44 -8.76 15.95 0.19
N ASN A 45 -8.04 16.66 -0.67
CA ASN A 45 -7.58 16.13 -1.95
C ASN A 45 -6.23 15.44 -1.76
N ILE A 46 -6.13 14.18 -2.15
CA ILE A 46 -4.93 13.36 -1.94
C ILE A 46 -4.49 12.79 -3.28
N LEU A 47 -3.25 13.11 -3.68
CA LEU A 47 -2.59 12.49 -4.83
C LEU A 47 -1.72 11.32 -4.36
N ILE A 48 -1.98 10.14 -4.92
CA ILE A 48 -1.24 8.91 -4.62
C ILE A 48 -0.52 8.46 -5.88
N THR A 49 0.80 8.40 -5.82
CA THR A 49 1.65 7.97 -6.95
C THR A 49 2.48 6.75 -6.58
N GLY A 50 2.41 5.68 -7.38
CA GLY A 50 3.26 4.49 -7.19
C GLY A 50 3.07 3.74 -5.86
N ALA A 51 2.02 4.08 -5.11
CA ALA A 51 1.67 3.40 -3.87
C ALA A 51 0.75 2.20 -4.13
N GLY A 52 0.74 1.25 -3.20
CA GLY A 52 -0.14 0.08 -3.28
C GLY A 52 -1.63 0.42 -3.18
N LYS A 53 -2.47 -0.42 -3.80
CA LYS A 53 -3.95 -0.36 -3.75
C LYS A 53 -4.52 -0.19 -2.34
N SER A 54 -3.90 -0.83 -1.34
CA SER A 54 -4.33 -0.78 0.06
C SER A 54 -4.33 0.63 0.63
N ILE A 55 -3.30 1.43 0.30
CA ILE A 55 -3.17 2.80 0.79
C ILE A 55 -4.28 3.67 0.21
N ALA A 56 -4.51 3.59 -1.10
CA ALA A 56 -5.57 4.36 -1.76
C ALA A 56 -6.97 4.06 -1.20
N ILE A 57 -7.24 2.78 -0.90
CA ILE A 57 -8.51 2.37 -0.31
C ILE A 57 -8.66 2.90 1.12
N GLU A 58 -7.60 2.83 1.93
CA GLU A 58 -7.67 3.28 3.32
C GLU A 58 -7.86 4.80 3.41
N MET A 59 -7.18 5.56 2.55
CA MET A 59 -7.37 7.01 2.46
C MET A 59 -8.80 7.38 1.98
N ALA A 60 -9.36 6.62 1.03
CA ALA A 60 -10.73 6.83 0.58
C ALA A 60 -11.76 6.51 1.69
N LYS A 61 -11.56 5.44 2.45
CA LYS A 61 -12.41 5.11 3.62
C LYS A 61 -12.38 6.19 4.69
N GLN A 62 -11.29 6.94 4.78
CA GLN A 62 -11.15 8.06 5.70
C GLN A 62 -11.80 9.36 5.20
N GLY A 63 -12.55 9.30 4.09
CA GLY A 63 -13.27 10.44 3.52
C GLY A 63 -12.44 11.31 2.56
N GLY A 64 -11.22 10.90 2.22
CA GLY A 64 -10.36 11.64 1.29
C GLY A 64 -10.83 11.55 -0.16
N ASN A 65 -10.72 12.66 -0.89
CA ASN A 65 -10.87 12.70 -2.34
C ASN A 65 -9.57 12.25 -3.01
N ILE A 66 -9.56 11.02 -3.54
CA ILE A 66 -8.33 10.36 -3.99
C ILE A 66 -8.12 10.50 -5.50
N TYR A 67 -6.94 11.00 -5.88
CA TYR A 67 -6.39 10.95 -7.23
C TYR A 67 -5.27 9.92 -7.24
N PHE A 68 -5.43 8.84 -8.02
CA PHE A 68 -4.46 7.76 -8.08
C PHE A 68 -3.74 7.72 -9.42
N MET A 69 -2.40 7.67 -9.40
CA MET A 69 -1.54 7.56 -10.57
C MET A 69 -0.56 6.40 -10.42
N ASP A 70 -0.53 5.52 -11.42
CA ASP A 70 0.43 4.44 -11.51
C ASP A 70 0.80 4.22 -12.99
N LYS A 71 1.99 3.67 -13.23
CA LYS A 71 2.41 3.25 -14.56
C LYS A 71 1.64 2.01 -15.02
N ASP A 72 1.21 1.18 -14.07
CA ASP A 72 0.46 -0.04 -14.32
C ASP A 72 -1.05 0.24 -14.48
N LYS A 73 -1.52 0.13 -15.72
CA LYS A 73 -2.93 0.36 -16.09
C LYS A 73 -3.89 -0.64 -15.44
N VAL A 74 -3.45 -1.87 -15.16
CA VAL A 74 -4.30 -2.93 -14.56
C VAL A 74 -4.54 -2.64 -13.09
N LYS A 75 -3.52 -2.12 -12.38
CA LYS A 75 -3.70 -1.64 -11.00
C LYS A 75 -4.67 -0.47 -10.93
N MET A 76 -4.55 0.48 -11.86
CA MET A 76 -5.46 1.62 -11.95
C MET A 76 -6.93 1.21 -12.15
N SER A 77 -7.23 0.29 -13.06
CA SER A 77 -8.60 -0.15 -13.30
C SER A 77 -9.19 -0.87 -12.07
N THR A 78 -8.38 -1.71 -11.41
CA THR A 78 -8.78 -2.43 -10.21
C THR A 78 -9.11 -1.50 -9.04
N ILE A 79 -8.30 -0.46 -8.84
CA ILE A 79 -8.52 0.55 -7.80
C ILE A 79 -9.78 1.36 -8.10
N ARG A 80 -9.98 1.75 -9.37
CA ARG A 80 -11.17 2.49 -9.80
C ARG A 80 -12.47 1.75 -9.50
N VAL A 81 -12.54 0.45 -9.82
CA VAL A 81 -13.73 -0.37 -9.53
C VAL A 81 -13.97 -0.44 -8.02
N ARG A 82 -12.91 -0.68 -7.24
CA ARG A 82 -13.04 -0.85 -5.79
C ARG A 82 -13.45 0.43 -5.06
N ILE A 83 -12.91 1.57 -5.47
CA ILE A 83 -13.30 2.88 -4.92
C ILE A 83 -14.77 3.17 -5.25
N ARG A 84 -15.22 2.86 -6.47
CA ARG A 84 -16.62 3.05 -6.87
C ARG A 84 -17.59 2.19 -6.05
N GLU A 85 -17.24 0.93 -5.78
CA GLU A 85 -18.03 0.04 -4.92
C GLU A 85 -18.18 0.59 -3.50
N LEU A 86 -17.14 1.22 -2.95
CA LEU A 86 -17.18 1.82 -1.60
C LEU A 86 -18.15 3.00 -1.52
N PHE A 87 -18.25 3.80 -2.59
CA PHE A 87 -19.08 5.01 -2.62
C PHE A 87 -20.53 4.77 -3.12
N HIS A 88 -20.86 3.61 -3.68
CA HIS A 88 -22.23 3.24 -4.06
C HIS A 88 -22.96 2.38 -3.01
N GLN A 89 -22.33 2.08 -1.87
CA GLN A 89 -22.96 1.38 -0.74
C GLN A 89 -23.54 2.33 0.34
N ILE A 90 -23.54 3.64 0.06
CA ILE A 90 -24.13 4.71 0.88
C ILE A 90 -25.25 5.34 0.05
#